data_AF-A0A6C0I8D0-F1
#
_entry.id   AF-A0A6C0I8D0-F1
#
_cell.length_a   1.000
_cell.length_b   1.000
_cell.length_c   1.000
_cell.angle_alpha   90.00
_cell.angle_beta   90.00
_cell.angle_gamma   90.00
#
_symmetry.space_group_name_H-M   'P 1'
#
loop_
_entity.id
_entity.type
_entity.pdbx_description
1 polymer ?
#
loop_
_entity_poly.entity_id
_entity_poly.type
_entity_poly.pdbx_seq_one_letter_code
_entity_poly.pdbx_strand_id
1 'polypeptide(L)'
;MELVVEPDIYSPSINDTGIYVDKVPPFNYIKKGLVCPCGSRKDKIYETHSVFVSHTKTKVHQKWLEGLNLNKANFYVELEKSKEVISNQRLIIAKLEKDINNKIMTIDYLTQQLHKTQLSTTTSSTSVINLLDFD
;
A
#
# COMPACT_ATOMS: atom_id res chain seq x y z
N MET A 1 38.60 17.01 -7.76
CA MET A 1 37.29 17.44 -7.24
C MET A 1 36.92 16.45 -6.15
N GLU A 2 37.05 16.85 -4.89
CA GLU A 2 36.71 15.99 -3.76
C GLU A 2 35.17 15.96 -3.68
N LEU A 3 34.55 14.79 -3.78
CA LEU A 3 33.10 14.68 -3.63
C LEU A 3 32.75 15.12 -2.21
N VAL A 4 31.92 16.15 -2.08
CA VAL A 4 31.36 16.55 -0.79
C VAL A 4 30.37 15.46 -0.39
N VAL A 5 30.83 14.51 0.43
CA VAL A 5 29.98 13.45 0.98
C VAL A 5 29.29 14.00 2.23
N GLU A 6 27.97 13.84 2.30
CA GLU A 6 27.18 14.20 3.48
C GLU A 6 27.52 13.25 4.65
N PRO A 7 27.36 13.69 5.91
CA PRO A 7 27.49 12.81 7.07
C PRO A 7 26.45 11.68 7.02
N ASP A 8 26.87 10.46 7.37
CA ASP A 8 25.98 9.30 7.36
C ASP A 8 24.91 9.41 8.46
N ILE A 9 23.73 8.84 8.21
CA ILE A 9 22.66 8.74 9.20
C ILE A 9 22.77 7.39 9.92
N TYR A 10 22.79 7.42 11.26
CA TYR A 10 22.82 6.21 12.05
C TYR A 10 21.54 5.40 11.91
N SER A 11 21.73 4.09 11.72
CA SER A 11 20.67 3.09 11.81
C SER A 11 21.08 2.00 12.82
N PRO A 12 20.20 1.58 13.74
CA PRO A 12 20.48 0.47 14.64
C PRO A 12 20.60 -0.84 13.88
N SER A 13 21.32 -1.80 14.46
CA SER A 13 21.39 -3.17 13.91
C SER A 13 20.26 -4.02 14.45
N ILE A 14 19.92 -5.10 13.74
CA ILE A 14 18.97 -6.11 14.22
C ILE A 14 19.78 -7.30 14.72
N ASN A 15 19.49 -7.77 15.93
CA ASN A 15 20.11 -8.98 16.49
C ASN A 15 19.40 -10.25 16.00
N ASP A 16 19.88 -11.43 16.42
CA ASP A 16 19.34 -12.72 15.99
C ASP A 16 17.88 -12.95 16.43
N THR A 17 17.41 -12.24 17.46
CA THR A 17 16.01 -12.28 17.91
C THR A 17 15.14 -11.25 17.19
N GLY A 18 15.69 -10.49 16.25
CA GLY A 18 14.98 -9.49 15.49
C GLY A 18 14.81 -8.14 16.19
N ILE A 19 15.41 -7.92 17.36
CA ILE A 19 15.29 -6.67 18.13
C ILE A 19 16.33 -5.67 17.63
N TYR A 20 15.93 -4.40 17.49
CA TYR A 20 16.85 -3.31 17.22
C TYR A 20 17.77 -3.10 18.42
N VAL A 21 19.08 -3.18 18.18
CA VAL A 21 20.15 -3.02 19.15
C VAL A 21 21.18 -2.01 18.65
N ASP A 22 21.81 -1.31 19.59
CA ASP A 22 22.89 -0.41 19.26
C ASP A 22 24.15 -1.16 18.88
N LYS A 23 24.63 -0.90 17.66
CA LYS A 23 25.92 -1.39 17.18
C LYS A 23 26.62 -0.23 16.49
N VAL A 24 27.46 0.47 17.26
CA VAL A 24 28.15 1.66 16.77
C VAL A 24 29.12 1.26 15.65
N PRO A 25 29.01 1.87 14.46
CA PRO A 25 29.92 1.56 13.37
C PRO A 25 31.33 2.08 13.66
N PRO A 26 32.37 1.43 13.11
CA PRO A 26 33.75 1.91 13.25
C PRO A 26 33.94 3.25 12.52
N PHE A 27 34.36 4.28 13.25
CA PHE A 27 34.56 5.64 12.74
C PHE A 27 35.76 5.77 11.79
N ASN A 28 36.56 4.72 11.64
CA ASN A 28 37.69 4.68 10.69
C ASN A 28 37.24 4.88 9.23
N TYR A 29 35.99 4.53 8.92
CA TYR A 29 35.40 4.67 7.59
C TYR A 29 34.45 5.87 7.49
N ILE A 30 34.09 6.51 8.62
CA ILE A 30 33.14 7.62 8.70
C ILE A 30 33.92 8.92 8.89
N LYS A 31 34.34 9.53 7.77
CA LYS A 31 35.19 10.74 7.78
C LYS A 31 34.45 12.04 8.08
N LYS A 32 33.13 12.08 7.88
CA LYS A 32 32.29 13.29 8.03
C LYS A 32 31.44 13.27 9.29
N GLY A 33 31.65 12.28 10.16
CA GLY A 33 30.83 12.05 11.33
C GLY A 33 29.49 11.39 11.00
N LEU A 34 28.71 11.14 12.04
CA LEU A 34 27.46 10.40 12.01
C LEU A 34 26.34 11.24 12.62
N VAL A 35 25.13 11.19 12.06
CA VAL A 35 23.95 11.89 12.59
C VAL A 35 22.99 10.87 13.19
N CYS A 36 22.55 11.06 14.43
CA CYS A 36 21.50 10.21 15.01
C CYS A 36 20.11 10.80 14.78
N PRO A 37 19.16 10.02 14.24
CA PRO A 37 17.76 10.46 14.09
C PRO A 37 17.00 10.53 15.42
N CYS A 38 17.58 9.99 16.49
CA CYS A 38 17.01 9.97 17.83
C CYS A 38 17.01 11.33 18.54
N GLY A 39 17.78 12.31 18.04
CA GLY A 39 18.07 13.57 18.73
C GLY A 39 17.06 14.70 18.48
N SER A 40 16.91 15.57 19.48
CA SER A 40 16.13 16.82 19.41
C SER A 40 16.69 17.87 18.42
N ARG A 41 17.91 17.68 17.93
CA ARG A 41 18.59 18.55 16.94
C ARG A 41 19.04 17.70 15.76
N LYS A 42 18.37 17.87 14.62
CA LYS A 42 18.61 17.09 13.39
C LYS A 42 20.00 17.32 12.80
N ASP A 43 20.60 18.48 13.07
CA ASP A 43 21.87 18.89 12.46
C ASP A 43 23.09 18.54 13.32
N LYS A 44 22.92 17.80 14.42
CA LYS A 44 24.04 17.43 15.29
C LYS A 44 24.84 16.28 14.65
N ILE A 45 26.07 16.59 14.26
CA ILE A 45 27.04 15.63 13.77
C ILE A 45 27.90 15.13 14.94
N TYR A 46 28.03 13.82 15.04
CA TYR A 46 28.92 13.15 15.97
C TYR A 46 30.21 12.79 15.21
N GLU A 47 31.30 13.46 15.52
CA GLU A 47 32.55 13.35 14.75
C GLU A 47 33.41 12.15 15.16
N THR A 48 33.24 11.66 16.39
CA THR A 48 34.06 10.59 16.94
C THR A 48 33.23 9.49 17.57
N HIS A 49 33.80 8.28 17.58
CA HIS A 49 33.19 7.10 18.15
C HIS A 49 32.83 7.29 19.64
N SER A 50 33.72 7.87 20.44
CA SER A 50 33.48 8.08 21.88
C SER A 50 32.31 9.01 22.15
N VAL A 51 32.17 10.09 21.37
CA VAL A 51 31.05 11.04 21.49
C VAL A 51 29.75 10.36 21.08
N PHE A 52 29.77 9.56 20.01
CA PHE A 52 28.59 8.82 19.58
C PHE A 52 28.16 7.73 20.57
N VAL A 53 29.10 6.94 21.11
CA VAL A 53 28.83 5.96 22.18
C VAL A 53 28.25 6.62 23.43
N SER A 54 28.73 7.81 23.78
CA SER A 54 28.17 8.55 24.92
C SER A 54 26.73 8.98 24.64
N HIS A 55 26.44 9.34 23.39
CA HIS A 55 25.10 9.68 22.95
C HIS A 55 24.14 8.48 22.96
N THR A 56 24.56 7.29 22.50
CA THR A 56 23.68 6.11 22.52
C THR A 56 23.22 5.76 23.92
N LYS A 57 24.03 6.04 24.95
CA LYS A 57 23.67 5.84 26.37
C LYS A 57 22.66 6.85 26.93
N THR A 58 22.31 7.91 26.19
CA THR A 58 21.37 8.92 26.67
C THR A 58 19.94 8.39 26.69
N LYS A 59 19.11 8.86 27.64
CA LYS A 59 17.69 8.45 27.76
C LYS A 59 16.88 8.73 26.50
N VAL A 60 17.21 9.81 25.78
CA VAL A 60 16.53 10.18 24.53
C VAL A 60 16.77 9.12 23.45
N HIS A 61 18.03 8.71 23.28
CA HIS A 61 18.38 7.64 22.33
C HIS A 61 17.77 6.30 22.72
N GLN A 62 17.88 5.91 23.98
CA GLN A 62 17.32 4.65 24.48
C GLN A 62 15.80 4.60 24.29
N LYS A 63 15.09 5.70 24.59
CA LYS A 63 13.63 5.80 24.34
C LYS A 63 13.28 5.71 22.85
N TRP A 64 14.10 6.30 21.98
CA TRP A 64 13.91 6.17 20.53
C TRP A 64 14.08 4.72 20.07
N LEU A 65 15.12 4.03 20.54
CA LEU A 65 15.37 2.62 20.21
C LEU A 65 14.26 1.70 20.75
N GLU A 66 13.80 1.93 21.98
CA GLU A 66 12.61 1.27 22.55
C GLU A 66 11.38 1.52 21.68
N GLY A 67 11.18 2.75 21.21
CA GLY A 67 10.09 3.11 20.31
C GLY A 67 10.14 2.36 18.98
N LEU A 68 11.34 2.17 18.39
CA LEU A 68 11.50 1.35 17.18
C LEU A 68 11.09 -0.11 17.41
N ASN A 69 11.47 -0.67 18.56
CA ASN A 69 11.11 -2.04 18.92
C ASN A 69 9.60 -2.19 19.20
N LEU A 70 8.98 -1.22 19.85
CA LEU A 70 7.53 -1.21 20.07
C LEU A 70 6.76 -1.08 18.75
N ASN A 71 7.20 -0.16 17.88
CA ASN A 71 6.60 0.01 16.56
C ASN A 71 6.76 -1.22 15.68
N LYS A 72 7.83 -2.00 15.83
CA LYS A 72 7.99 -3.27 15.12
C LYS A 72 6.87 -4.27 15.49
N ALA A 73 6.56 -4.39 16.79
CA ALA A 73 5.47 -5.23 17.24
C ALA A 73 4.11 -4.72 16.70
N ASN A 74 3.90 -3.41 16.71
CA ASN A 74 2.69 -2.79 16.16
C ASN A 74 2.57 -3.02 14.64
N PHE A 75 3.66 -2.85 13.89
CA PHE A 75 3.69 -3.04 12.44
C PHE A 75 3.32 -4.48 12.06
N TYR A 76 3.78 -5.47 12.81
CA TYR A 76 3.40 -6.86 12.56
C TYR A 76 1.88 -7.06 12.73
N VAL A 77 1.29 -6.51 13.79
CA VAL A 77 -0.16 -6.59 14.04
C VAL A 77 -0.95 -5.86 12.95
N GLU A 78 -0.50 -4.68 12.53
CA GLU A 78 -1.13 -3.93 11.44
C GLU A 78 -1.02 -4.64 10.09
N LEU A 79 0.12 -5.27 9.80
CA LEU A 79 0.33 -6.06 8.60
C LEU A 79 -0.65 -7.23 8.55
N GLU A 80 -0.88 -7.91 9.67
CA GLU A 80 -1.78 -9.05 9.72
C GLU A 80 -3.25 -8.63 9.54
N LYS A 81 -3.66 -7.52 10.17
CA LYS A 81 -4.96 -6.89 9.91
C LYS A 81 -5.10 -6.47 8.44
N SER A 82 -4.04 -5.94 7.85
CA SER A 82 -4.03 -5.54 6.44
C SER A 82 -4.23 -6.74 5.51
N LYS A 83 -3.56 -7.87 5.78
CA LYS A 83 -3.76 -9.12 5.03
C LYS A 83 -5.19 -9.63 5.12
N GLU A 84 -5.81 -9.57 6.30
CA GLU A 84 -7.22 -9.94 6.49
C GLU A 84 -8.16 -9.07 5.65
N VAL A 85 -7.96 -7.74 5.70
CA VAL A 85 -8.73 -6.78 4.90
C VAL A 85 -8.59 -7.07 3.40
N ILE A 86 -7.37 -7.30 2.92
CA ILE A 86 -7.11 -7.63 1.50
C ILE A 86 -7.82 -8.92 1.10
N SER A 87 -7.79 -9.95 1.95
CA SER A 87 -8.49 -11.22 1.71
C SER A 87 -10.00 -11.00 1.58
N ASN A 88 -10.60 -10.25 2.51
CA ASN A 88 -12.03 -9.92 2.49
C ASN A 88 -12.41 -9.10 1.25
N GLN A 89 -11.59 -8.11 0.88
CA GLN A 89 -11.79 -7.31 -0.33
C GLN A 89 -11.78 -8.18 -1.59
N ARG A 90 -10.85 -9.13 -1.71
CA ARG A 90 -10.80 -10.08 -2.84
C ARG A 90 -12.07 -10.92 -2.93
N LEU A 91 -12.58 -11.40 -1.81
CA LEU A 91 -13.84 -12.16 -1.76
C LEU A 91 -15.03 -11.32 -2.24
N ILE A 92 -15.12 -10.07 -1.75
CA ILE A 92 -16.19 -9.14 -2.15
C ILE A 92 -16.12 -8.87 -3.66
N ILE A 93 -14.93 -8.59 -4.19
CA ILE A 93 -14.73 -8.35 -5.62
C ILE A 93 -15.19 -9.56 -6.44
N ALA A 94 -14.74 -10.78 -6.10
CA ALA A 94 -15.15 -11.99 -6.81
C ALA A 94 -16.67 -12.21 -6.78
N LYS A 95 -17.33 -11.91 -5.66
CA LYS A 95 -18.79 -11.98 -5.56
C LYS A 95 -19.47 -10.95 -6.46
N LEU A 96 -19.00 -9.70 -6.43
CA LEU A 96 -19.56 -8.62 -7.25
C LEU A 96 -19.36 -8.90 -8.75
N GLU A 97 -18.20 -9.44 -9.16
CA GLU A 97 -17.94 -9.86 -10.54
C GLU A 97 -18.94 -10.93 -11.00
N LYS A 98 -19.23 -11.93 -10.16
CA LYS A 98 -20.23 -12.94 -10.45
C LYS A 98 -21.63 -12.33 -10.59
N ASP A 99 -22.01 -11.44 -9.67
CA ASP A 99 -23.32 -10.79 -9.69
C ASP A 99 -23.49 -9.89 -10.93
N ILE A 100 -22.44 -9.19 -11.34
CA ILE A 100 -22.43 -8.39 -12.58
C ILE A 100 -22.63 -9.28 -13.80
N ASN A 101 -21.88 -10.39 -13.92
CA ASN A 101 -22.02 -11.31 -15.04
C ASN A 101 -23.43 -11.89 -15.14
N ASN A 102 -24.03 -12.28 -14.01
CA ASN A 102 -25.41 -12.76 -13.98
C ASN A 102 -26.41 -11.69 -14.46
N LYS A 103 -26.21 -10.43 -14.05
CA LYS A 103 -27.05 -9.30 -14.48
C LYS A 103 -26.90 -9.02 -15.97
N ILE A 104 -25.68 -9.07 -16.52
CA ILE A 104 -25.43 -8.90 -17.95
C ILE A 104 -26.16 -9.99 -18.75
N MET A 105 -26.00 -11.26 -18.37
CA MET A 105 -26.71 -12.37 -19.02
C MET A 105 -28.24 -12.21 -18.99
N THR A 106 -28.77 -11.71 -17.87
CA THR A 106 -30.21 -11.46 -17.72
C THR A 106 -30.67 -10.34 -18.65
N ILE A 107 -29.90 -9.25 -18.73
CA ILE A 107 -30.18 -8.13 -19.65
C ILE A 107 -30.14 -8.61 -21.11
N ASP A 108 -29.13 -9.39 -21.49
CA ASP A 108 -29.00 -9.92 -22.85
C ASP A 108 -30.19 -10.81 -23.22
N TYR A 109 -30.59 -11.71 -22.31
CA TYR A 109 -31.74 -12.58 -22.49
C TYR A 109 -33.04 -11.79 -22.68
N LEU A 110 -33.31 -10.82 -21.79
CA LEU A 110 -34.52 -10.00 -21.86
C LEU A 110 -34.53 -9.10 -23.11
N THR A 111 -33.38 -8.55 -23.49
CA THR A 111 -33.20 -7.77 -24.73
C THR A 111 -33.55 -8.60 -25.96
N GLN A 112 -33.07 -9.85 -26.04
CA GLN A 112 -33.41 -10.76 -27.14
C GLN A 112 -34.90 -11.10 -27.16
N GLN A 113 -35.52 -11.30 -26.00
CA GLN A 113 -36.94 -11.60 -25.90
C GLN A 113 -37.82 -10.43 -26.38
N LEU A 114 -37.43 -9.19 -26.05
CA LEU A 114 -38.09 -7.98 -26.55
C LEU A 114 -38.00 -7.86 -28.07
N HIS A 115 -36.82 -8.08 -28.66
CA HIS A 115 -36.65 -8.06 -30.11
C HIS A 115 -37.51 -9.12 -30.82
N LYS A 116 -37.54 -10.36 -30.31
CA LYS A 116 -38.40 -11.43 -30.85
C LYS A 116 -39.88 -11.05 -30.79
N THR A 117 -40.31 -10.44 -29.69
CA THR A 117 -41.69 -9.97 -29.54
C THR A 117 -42.01 -8.89 -30.58
N GLN A 118 -41.15 -7.86 -30.74
CA GLN A 118 -41.36 -6.79 -31.73
C GLN A 118 -41.40 -7.30 -33.19
N LEU A 119 -40.56 -8.28 -33.55
CA LEU A 119 -40.57 -8.95 -34.85
C LEU A 119 -41.89 -9.70 -35.10
N SER A 120 -42.42 -10.38 -34.08
CA SER A 120 -43.70 -11.09 -34.20
C SER A 120 -44.91 -10.14 -34.36
N THR A 121 -44.86 -8.94 -33.78
CA THR A 121 -45.92 -7.93 -33.94
C THR A 121 -45.88 -7.26 -35.33
N THR A 122 -44.70 -7.12 -35.94
CA THR A 122 -44.55 -6.52 -37.28
C THR A 122 -45.00 -7.45 -38.41
N THR A 123 -44.77 -8.76 -38.30
CA THR A 123 -45.30 -9.74 -39.28
C THR A 123 -46.82 -9.95 -39.17
N SER A 124 -47.43 -9.64 -38.02
CA SER A 124 -48.87 -9.78 -37.80
C SER A 124 -49.68 -8.54 -38.23
N SER A 125 -49.01 -7.46 -38.64
CA SER A 125 -49.62 -6.17 -38.99
C SER A 125 -49.41 -5.75 -40.46
N THR A 126 -48.92 -6.65 -41.33
CA THR A 126 -48.77 -6.39 -42.77
C THR A 126 -49.96 -6.89 -43.61
N SER A 127 -51.18 -6.73 -43.11
CA SER A 127 -52.40 -6.75 -43.94
C SER A 127 -53.19 -5.45 -43.79
N VAL A 128 -52.51 -4.33 -43.58
CA VAL A 128 -53.13 -3.01 -43.79
C VAL A 128 -52.94 -2.66 -45.25
N ILE A 129 -53.95 -3.01 -46.04
CA ILE A 129 -54.13 -2.58 -47.42
C ILE A 129 -54.04 -1.04 -47.40
N ASN A 130 -53.01 -0.48 -48.06
CA ASN A 130 -52.85 0.96 -48.17
C ASN A 130 -53.93 1.47 -49.13
N LEU A 131 -55.03 1.99 -48.57
CA LEU A 131 -56.25 2.41 -49.28
C LEU A 131 -56.16 3.84 -49.86
N LEU A 132 -54.97 4.46 -49.87
CA LEU A 132 -54.78 5.85 -50.29
C LEU A 132 -53.74 6.01 -51.41
N ASP A 133 -53.66 5.06 -52.33
CA ASP A 133 -52.89 5.21 -53.57
C ASP A 133 -53.87 5.19 -54.75
N PHE A 134 -54.55 6.33 -54.96
CA PHE A 134 -55.28 6.65 -56.18
C PHE A 134 -54.79 8.02 -56.68
N ASP A 135 -54.40 8.01 -57.96
CA ASP A 135 -53.90 9.07 -58.85
C ASP A 135 -52.43 9.53 -58.71
#